data_AF-A0A1B7UJ03-F1
#
_entry.id   AF-A0A1B7UJ03-F1
#
_cell.length_a   1.000
_cell.length_b   1.000
_cell.length_c   1.000
_cell.angle_alpha   90.00
_cell.angle_beta   90.00
_cell.angle_gamma   90.00
#
_symmetry.space_group_name_H-M   'P 1'
#
loop_
_entity.id
_entity.type
_entity.pdbx_description
1 polymer ?
#
loop_
_entity_poly.entity_id
_entity_poly.type
_entity_poly.pdbx_seq_one_letter_code
_entity_poly.pdbx_strand_id
1 'polypeptide(L)'
;MSKIQESGIKIIWESPKTIMTRVFGFDLEDTDVEATRKMMDEIVLSKNYQDLKDVRFNLGGEDYTLETFIEYDYNFSLSTKSVINSAISVMTKEQRKEERDLDLTPCLVQLRTEIMLRDFILNQLGAGSTIDDPRYSRALAKYSNDDQINIYLKAIVLGISKALSESQLAGANDGFDYGHLIYASRADYFVSDDKFYKRIKPGFFDISFITGEEYINMCGRGIA
;
A
#
# COMPACT_ATOMS: atom_id res chain seq x y z
N MET A 1 19.81 -14.10 -20.06
CA MET A 1 19.15 -12.93 -19.44
C MET A 1 17.71 -12.96 -19.88
N SER A 2 16.75 -12.70 -18.98
CA SER A 2 15.33 -12.77 -19.34
C SER A 2 14.97 -11.56 -20.20
N LYS A 3 13.97 -11.69 -21.10
CA LYS A 3 13.46 -10.58 -21.93
C LYS A 3 13.07 -9.34 -21.12
N ILE A 4 12.73 -9.51 -19.84
CA ILE A 4 12.38 -8.42 -18.92
C ILE A 4 13.61 -7.55 -18.61
N GLN A 5 14.79 -8.15 -18.38
CA GLN A 5 16.03 -7.42 -18.12
C GLN A 5 16.50 -6.58 -19.33
N GLU A 6 16.10 -6.97 -20.54
CA GLU A 6 16.44 -6.29 -21.80
C GLU A 6 15.38 -5.24 -22.23
N SER A 7 14.22 -5.20 -21.56
CA SER A 7 13.04 -4.43 -21.99
C SER A 7 13.13 -2.91 -21.76
N GLY A 8 14.19 -2.41 -21.12
CA GLY A 8 14.32 -0.99 -20.75
C GLY A 8 13.32 -0.53 -19.67
N ILE A 9 12.53 -1.44 -19.09
CA ILE A 9 11.59 -1.13 -18.01
C ILE A 9 12.39 -0.74 -16.76
N LYS A 10 12.20 0.50 -16.29
CA LYS A 10 12.74 0.94 -15.01
C LYS A 10 11.86 0.42 -13.89
N ILE A 11 12.37 -0.53 -13.11
CA ILE A 11 11.70 -1.00 -11.89
C ILE A 11 12.11 -0.11 -10.72
N ILE A 12 11.12 0.50 -10.06
CA ILE A 12 11.32 1.25 -8.82
C ILE A 12 11.01 0.30 -7.66
N TRP A 13 12.05 -0.08 -6.92
CA TRP A 13 11.93 -0.90 -5.72
C TRP A 13 11.78 0.03 -4.52
N GLU A 14 10.57 0.19 -4.01
CA GLU A 14 10.29 0.90 -2.77
C GLU A 14 9.31 0.04 -1.96
N SER A 15 9.56 -0.13 -0.66
CA SER A 15 8.57 -0.70 0.24
C SER A 15 7.69 0.42 0.83
N PRO A 16 6.50 0.10 1.39
CA PRO A 16 5.71 1.07 2.14
C PRO A 16 6.49 1.71 3.31
N LYS A 17 7.38 0.95 3.98
CA LYS A 17 8.24 1.47 5.04
C LYS A 17 9.25 2.48 4.49
N THR A 18 9.91 2.15 3.36
CA THR A 18 10.83 3.07 2.68
C THR A 18 10.15 4.39 2.32
N ILE A 19 8.91 4.32 1.82
CA ILE A 19 8.11 5.51 1.49
C ILE A 19 7.86 6.32 2.77
N MET A 20 7.43 5.69 3.86
CA MET A 20 7.19 6.39 5.13
C MET A 20 8.46 7.07 5.68
N THR A 21 9.60 6.36 5.69
CA THR A 21 10.91 6.91 6.08
C THR A 21 11.25 8.14 5.25
N ARG A 22 11.07 8.08 3.93
CA ARG A 22 11.37 9.17 3.01
C ARG A 22 10.44 10.38 3.21
N VAL A 23 9.14 10.14 3.34
CA VAL A 23 8.11 11.19 3.40
C VAL A 23 8.13 11.94 4.73
N PHE A 24 8.28 11.23 5.85
CA PHE A 24 8.27 11.85 7.17
C PHE A 24 9.68 12.10 7.73
N GLY A 25 10.70 11.45 7.18
CA GLY A 25 12.07 11.50 7.69
C GLY A 25 12.24 10.75 9.01
N PHE A 26 11.42 9.73 9.27
CA PHE A 26 11.64 8.79 10.37
C PHE A 26 12.69 7.77 9.95
N ASP A 27 13.61 7.44 10.85
CA ASP A 27 14.63 6.42 10.57
C ASP A 27 14.02 5.05 10.86
N LEU A 28 13.55 4.36 9.83
CA LEU A 28 13.04 2.99 9.91
C LEU A 28 14.02 2.09 9.18
N GLU A 29 14.57 1.10 9.89
CA GLU A 29 15.40 0.07 9.29
C GLU A 29 14.57 -0.75 8.30
N ASP A 30 15.06 -0.86 7.05
CA ASP A 30 14.35 -1.51 5.96
C ASP A 30 15.34 -2.26 5.05
N THR A 31 15.59 -3.53 5.39
CA THR A 31 16.33 -4.48 4.54
C THR A 31 15.42 -5.16 3.52
N ASP A 32 14.10 -4.95 3.59
CA ASP A 32 13.07 -5.65 2.81
C ASP A 32 13.23 -5.35 1.31
N VAL A 33 13.64 -4.12 0.95
CA VAL A 33 13.84 -3.71 -0.45
C VAL A 33 14.98 -4.48 -1.12
N GLU A 34 16.13 -4.58 -0.46
CA GLU A 34 17.28 -5.28 -1.04
C GLU A 34 17.03 -6.79 -1.12
N ALA A 35 16.41 -7.37 -0.08
CA ALA A 35 16.03 -8.76 -0.07
C ALA A 35 15.01 -9.08 -1.18
N THR A 36 13.97 -8.25 -1.33
CA THR A 36 12.95 -8.41 -2.40
C THR A 36 13.58 -8.36 -3.78
N ARG A 37 14.50 -7.41 -4.03
CA ARG A 37 15.19 -7.31 -5.32
C ARG A 37 15.97 -8.59 -5.63
N LYS A 38 16.75 -9.11 -4.66
CA LYS A 38 17.50 -10.36 -4.84
C LYS A 38 16.57 -11.55 -5.12
N MET A 39 15.48 -11.69 -4.36
CA MET A 39 14.52 -12.76 -4.59
C MET A 39 13.87 -12.68 -5.98
N MET A 40 13.56 -11.47 -6.45
CA MET A 40 12.99 -11.28 -7.79
C MET A 40 13.97 -11.64 -8.91
N ASP A 41 15.26 -11.36 -8.74
CA ASP A 41 16.29 -11.83 -9.66
C ASP A 41 16.36 -13.36 -9.69
N GLU A 42 16.30 -14.03 -8.53
CA GLU A 42 16.29 -15.49 -8.42
C GLU A 42 15.00 -16.12 -9.01
N ILE A 43 13.83 -15.49 -8.84
CA ILE A 43 12.56 -15.89 -9.48
C ILE A 43 12.71 -15.89 -11.01
N VAL A 44 13.31 -14.84 -11.56
CA VAL A 44 13.51 -14.68 -13.00
C VAL A 44 14.49 -15.72 -13.58
N LEU A 45 15.44 -16.18 -12.76
CA LEU A 45 16.43 -17.19 -13.14
C LEU A 45 15.95 -18.63 -12.93
N SER A 46 14.95 -18.83 -12.06
CA SER A 46 14.34 -20.12 -11.76
C SER A 46 13.63 -20.70 -12.99
N LYS A 47 13.90 -21.97 -13.33
CA LYS A 47 13.29 -22.61 -14.51
C LYS A 47 11.92 -23.20 -14.20
N ASN A 48 11.67 -23.51 -12.93
CA ASN A 48 10.45 -24.11 -12.45
C ASN A 48 10.19 -23.71 -10.99
N TYR A 49 9.02 -24.09 -10.48
CA TYR A 49 8.60 -23.74 -9.11
C TYR A 49 9.45 -24.42 -8.01
N GLN A 50 10.02 -25.59 -8.27
CA GLN A 50 10.92 -26.26 -7.31
C GLN A 50 12.23 -25.47 -7.18
N ASP A 51 12.82 -25.04 -8.30
CA ASP A 51 14.02 -24.18 -8.28
C ASP A 51 13.80 -22.94 -7.40
N LEU A 52 12.62 -22.30 -7.51
CA LEU A 52 12.25 -21.14 -6.71
C LEU A 52 12.17 -21.46 -5.20
N LYS A 53 11.58 -22.60 -4.83
CA LYS A 53 11.48 -23.01 -3.42
C LYS A 53 12.84 -23.26 -2.78
N ASP A 54 13.82 -23.66 -3.58
CA ASP A 54 15.16 -23.97 -3.11
C ASP A 54 16.04 -22.70 -2.99
N VAL A 55 15.53 -21.52 -3.40
CA VAL A 55 16.23 -20.23 -3.26
C VAL A 55 16.39 -19.87 -1.78
N ARG A 56 17.65 -19.66 -1.37
CA ARG A 56 18.02 -19.16 -0.06
C ARG A 56 19.26 -18.27 -0.16
N PHE A 57 19.23 -17.10 0.47
CA PHE A 57 20.37 -16.19 0.52
C PHE A 57 20.44 -15.45 1.86
N ASN A 58 21.65 -15.06 2.27
CA ASN A 58 21.87 -14.30 3.50
C ASN A 58 22.02 -12.80 3.19
N LEU A 59 21.34 -11.95 3.95
CA LEU A 59 21.48 -10.50 3.90
C LEU A 59 21.43 -9.94 5.32
N GLY A 60 22.42 -9.13 5.71
CA GLY A 60 22.45 -8.52 7.04
C GLY A 60 22.57 -9.52 8.21
N GLY A 61 22.94 -10.78 7.95
CA GLY A 61 22.99 -11.84 8.96
C GLY A 61 21.71 -12.67 9.05
N GLU A 62 20.66 -12.34 8.30
CA GLU A 62 19.41 -13.11 8.23
C GLU A 62 19.31 -13.90 6.92
N ASP A 63 18.73 -15.10 7.01
CA ASP A 63 18.48 -15.95 5.85
C ASP A 63 17.08 -15.69 5.29
N TYR A 64 17.01 -15.37 4.01
CA TYR A 64 15.78 -15.13 3.28
C TYR A 64 15.45 -16.35 2.42
N THR A 65 14.21 -16.84 2.53
CA THR A 65 13.62 -17.88 1.68
C THR A 65 12.28 -17.40 1.13
N LEU A 66 11.65 -18.17 0.23
CA LEU A 66 10.31 -17.86 -0.25
C LEU A 66 9.30 -17.69 0.90
N GLU A 67 9.40 -18.51 1.94
CA GLU A 67 8.56 -18.42 3.14
C GLU A 67 8.73 -17.09 3.88
N THR A 68 9.95 -16.54 3.93
CA THR A 68 10.20 -15.21 4.52
C THR A 68 9.38 -14.14 3.82
N PHE A 69 9.33 -14.15 2.48
CA PHE A 69 8.55 -13.18 1.70
C PHE A 69 7.04 -13.39 1.86
N ILE A 70 6.58 -14.65 1.90
CA ILE A 70 5.16 -14.96 2.17
C ILE A 70 4.76 -14.42 3.55
N GLU A 71 5.62 -14.56 4.56
CA GLU A 71 5.37 -14.03 5.91
C GLU A 71 5.35 -12.50 5.93
N TYR A 72 6.27 -11.84 5.23
CA TYR A 72 6.29 -10.38 5.13
C TYR A 72 5.03 -9.82 4.47
N ASP A 73 4.64 -10.43 3.36
CA ASP A 73 3.39 -10.14 2.67
C ASP A 73 2.22 -10.29 3.65
N TYR A 74 2.10 -11.42 4.33
CA TYR A 74 1.04 -11.67 5.30
C TYR A 74 1.01 -10.62 6.42
N ASN A 75 2.17 -10.27 6.98
CA ASN A 75 2.29 -9.26 8.03
C ASN A 75 1.90 -7.85 7.55
N PHE A 76 2.23 -7.50 6.31
CA PHE A 76 1.80 -6.24 5.71
C PHE A 76 0.27 -6.19 5.58
N SER A 77 -0.34 -7.23 5.01
CA SER A 77 -1.81 -7.31 4.89
C SER A 77 -2.50 -7.25 6.25
N LEU A 78 -1.99 -7.98 7.25
CA LEU A 78 -2.52 -7.95 8.61
C LEU A 78 -2.50 -6.54 9.22
N SER A 79 -1.41 -5.80 9.03
CA SER A 79 -1.25 -4.45 9.59
C SER A 79 -2.29 -3.50 9.00
N THR A 80 -2.44 -3.47 7.68
CA THR A 80 -3.44 -2.65 6.98
C THR A 80 -4.86 -3.03 7.40
N LYS A 81 -5.15 -4.34 7.44
CA LYS A 81 -6.46 -4.88 7.85
C LYS A 81 -6.79 -4.51 9.29
N SER A 82 -5.79 -4.54 10.18
CA SER A 82 -5.94 -4.17 11.59
C SER A 82 -6.39 -2.72 11.74
N VAL A 83 -5.84 -1.80 10.95
CA VAL A 83 -6.27 -0.38 10.95
C VAL A 83 -7.74 -0.26 10.53
N ILE A 84 -8.13 -0.92 9.43
CA ILE A 84 -9.52 -0.89 8.93
C ILE A 84 -10.48 -1.46 9.99
N ASN A 85 -10.16 -2.63 10.54
CA ASN A 85 -11.01 -3.30 11.52
C ASN A 85 -11.08 -2.56 12.85
N SER A 86 -9.99 -1.91 13.28
CA SER A 86 -9.96 -1.11 14.50
C SER A 86 -10.88 0.10 14.42
N ALA A 87 -10.96 0.75 13.24
CA ALA A 87 -11.89 1.85 13.04
C ALA A 87 -13.36 1.44 13.22
N ILE A 88 -13.70 0.18 12.90
CA ILE A 88 -15.07 -0.36 12.98
C ILE A 88 -15.39 -0.89 14.39
N SER A 89 -14.40 -1.49 15.06
CA SER A 89 -14.58 -2.17 16.34
C SER A 89 -14.81 -1.21 17.51
N VAL A 90 -14.26 0.00 17.43
CA VAL A 90 -14.43 1.06 18.44
C VAL A 90 -15.78 1.79 18.33
N MET A 91 -16.51 1.60 17.23
CA MET A 91 -17.81 2.23 17.01
C MET A 91 -18.95 1.45 17.66
N THR A 92 -19.88 2.18 18.26
CA THR A 92 -21.18 1.64 18.70
C THR A 92 -22.03 1.19 17.51
N LYS A 93 -23.09 0.42 17.78
CA LYS A 93 -24.01 -0.03 16.73
C LYS A 93 -24.71 1.15 16.04
N GLU A 94 -25.08 2.16 16.82
CA GLU A 94 -25.73 3.38 16.37
C GLU A 94 -24.80 4.20 15.46
N GLN A 95 -23.55 4.42 15.89
CA GLN A 95 -22.53 5.09 15.07
C GLN A 95 -22.28 4.35 13.75
N ARG A 96 -22.17 3.02 13.77
CA ARG A 96 -22.02 2.23 12.53
C ARG A 96 -23.21 2.35 11.59
N LYS A 97 -24.41 2.58 12.12
CA LYS A 97 -25.61 2.80 11.30
C LYS A 97 -25.57 4.17 10.63
N GLU A 98 -25.22 5.21 11.39
CA GLU A 98 -25.05 6.56 10.85
C GLU A 98 -23.97 6.60 9.77
N GLU A 99 -22.84 5.97 10.03
CA GLU A 99 -21.70 5.88 9.12
C GLU A 99 -22.01 5.13 7.81
N ARG A 100 -22.89 4.13 7.85
CA ARG A 100 -23.31 3.37 6.67
C ARG A 100 -24.04 4.22 5.64
N ASP A 101 -24.82 5.18 6.12
CA ASP A 101 -25.68 6.00 5.28
C ASP A 101 -24.96 7.26 4.77
N LEU A 102 -23.69 7.48 5.16
CA LEU A 102 -22.88 8.61 4.70
C LEU A 102 -22.33 8.37 3.29
N ASP A 103 -22.59 9.34 2.41
CA ASP A 103 -21.92 9.38 1.10
C ASP A 103 -20.46 9.81 1.27
N LEU A 104 -19.57 9.10 0.59
CA LEU A 104 -18.12 9.32 0.68
C LEU A 104 -17.71 10.49 -0.24
N THR A 105 -18.09 11.70 0.15
CA THR A 105 -17.78 12.93 -0.59
C THR A 105 -16.28 13.26 -0.54
N PRO A 106 -15.74 14.00 -1.52
CA PRO A 106 -14.32 14.40 -1.51
C PRO A 106 -13.88 15.14 -0.24
N CYS A 107 -14.75 16.01 0.31
CA CYS A 107 -14.48 16.73 1.55
C CYS A 107 -14.38 15.79 2.76
N LEU A 108 -15.29 14.81 2.86
CA LEU A 108 -15.25 13.82 3.93
C LEU A 108 -14.01 12.92 3.84
N VAL A 109 -13.62 12.52 2.63
CA VAL A 109 -12.38 11.77 2.39
C VAL A 109 -11.19 12.58 2.88
N GLN A 110 -11.07 13.84 2.47
CA GLN A 110 -9.98 14.72 2.88
C GLN A 110 -9.92 14.88 4.41
N LEU A 111 -11.05 15.15 5.06
CA LEU A 111 -11.09 15.29 6.51
C LEU A 111 -10.60 14.01 7.22
N ARG A 112 -11.02 12.83 6.74
CA ARG A 112 -10.62 11.55 7.33
C ARG A 112 -9.14 11.26 7.10
N THR A 113 -8.61 11.54 5.91
CA THR A 113 -7.17 11.36 5.65
C THR A 113 -6.33 12.29 6.51
N GLU A 114 -6.74 13.55 6.71
CA GLU A 114 -6.06 14.50 7.59
C GLU A 114 -6.05 14.04 9.07
N ILE A 115 -7.18 13.52 9.57
CA ILE A 115 -7.26 12.95 10.92
C ILE A 115 -6.30 11.76 11.07
N MET A 116 -6.34 10.83 10.11
CA MET A 116 -5.46 9.65 10.14
C MET A 116 -3.98 10.03 10.04
N LEU A 117 -3.63 11.01 9.21
CA LEU A 117 -2.27 11.54 9.11
C LEU A 117 -1.80 12.11 10.45
N ARG A 118 -2.64 12.93 11.09
CA ARG A 118 -2.34 13.49 12.42
C ARG A 118 -2.05 12.36 13.40
N ASP A 119 -2.95 11.39 13.50
CA ASP A 119 -2.84 10.30 14.47
C ASP A 119 -1.61 9.43 14.19
N PHE A 120 -1.30 9.17 12.91
CA PHE A 120 -0.09 8.48 12.50
C PHE A 120 1.18 9.20 12.99
N ILE A 121 1.33 10.49 12.69
CA ILE A 121 2.52 11.27 13.10
C ILE A 121 2.65 11.27 14.62
N LEU A 122 1.56 11.52 15.36
CA LEU A 122 1.61 11.55 16.83
C LEU A 122 2.00 10.19 17.42
N ASN A 123 1.51 9.09 16.85
CA ASN A 123 1.89 7.74 17.27
C ASN A 123 3.38 7.47 17.03
N GLN A 124 3.94 7.92 15.90
CA GLN A 124 5.38 7.77 15.61
C GLN A 124 6.26 8.61 16.53
N LEU A 125 5.78 9.76 17.02
CA LEU A 125 6.53 10.62 17.96
C LEU A 125 6.54 10.08 19.40
N GLY A 126 5.65 9.15 19.72
CA GLY A 126 5.55 8.46 21.00
C GLY A 126 4.52 9.06 21.97
N ALA A 127 4.28 8.34 23.07
CA ALA A 127 3.26 8.66 24.06
C ALA A 127 3.44 10.08 24.64
N GLY A 128 2.33 10.83 24.72
CA GLY A 128 2.31 12.20 25.24
C GLY A 128 2.61 13.29 24.20
N SER A 129 2.94 12.92 22.96
CA SER A 129 3.12 13.89 21.87
C SER A 129 1.78 14.54 21.48
N THR A 130 1.80 15.83 21.17
CA THR A 130 0.63 16.60 20.72
C THR A 130 0.95 17.34 19.43
N ILE A 131 -0.07 17.98 18.83
CA ILE A 131 0.09 18.79 17.61
C ILE A 131 1.00 20.02 17.83
N ASP A 132 1.19 20.44 19.08
CA ASP A 132 2.08 21.55 19.44
C ASP A 132 3.54 21.11 19.54
N ASP A 133 3.84 19.81 19.45
CA ASP A 133 5.20 19.31 19.42
C ASP A 133 5.93 19.83 18.17
N PRO A 134 7.08 20.53 18.30
CA PRO A 134 7.82 21.00 17.14
C PRO A 134 8.22 19.89 16.14
N ARG A 135 8.34 18.64 16.61
CA ARG A 135 8.58 17.47 15.76
C ARG A 135 7.38 17.15 14.86
N TYR A 136 6.15 17.39 15.33
CA TYR A 136 4.93 17.22 14.55
C TYR A 136 4.92 18.17 13.35
N SER A 137 5.13 19.47 13.58
CA SER A 137 5.17 20.46 12.50
C SER A 137 6.29 20.20 11.49
N ARG A 138 7.43 19.68 11.94
CA ARG A 138 8.52 19.28 11.03
C ARG A 138 8.15 18.07 10.17
N ALA A 139 7.53 17.04 10.76
CA ALA A 139 7.08 15.87 10.01
C ALA A 139 5.99 16.27 8.99
N LEU A 140 5.04 17.11 9.40
CA LEU A 140 3.98 17.62 8.53
C LEU A 140 4.52 18.45 7.35
N ALA A 141 5.50 19.33 7.62
CA ALA A 141 6.15 20.14 6.57
C ALA A 141 6.99 19.30 5.59
N LYS A 142 7.52 18.14 6.01
CA LYS A 142 8.15 17.19 5.08
C LYS A 142 7.11 16.48 4.22
N TYR A 143 6.02 16.04 4.84
CA TYR A 143 4.90 15.37 4.16
C TYR A 143 4.27 16.22 3.05
N SER A 144 4.19 17.55 3.19
CA SER A 144 3.50 18.43 2.22
C SER A 144 4.05 18.37 0.79
N ASN A 145 5.15 17.66 0.54
CA ASN A 145 5.78 17.50 -0.76
C ASN A 145 5.58 16.09 -1.38
N ASP A 146 4.84 15.18 -0.74
CA ASP A 146 4.65 13.81 -1.25
C ASP A 146 3.20 13.33 -1.06
N ASP A 147 2.59 12.87 -2.15
CA ASP A 147 1.18 12.48 -2.21
C ASP A 147 0.94 10.97 -2.02
N GLN A 148 1.97 10.13 -2.02
CA GLN A 148 1.80 8.67 -1.93
C GLN A 148 1.12 8.27 -0.62
N ILE A 149 1.55 8.87 0.49
CA ILE A 149 0.94 8.62 1.80
C ILE A 149 -0.52 9.11 1.82
N ASN A 150 -0.83 10.23 1.17
CA ASN A 150 -2.20 10.72 1.06
C ASN A 150 -3.09 9.69 0.33
N ILE A 151 -2.58 9.13 -0.77
CA ILE A 151 -3.27 8.09 -1.53
C ILE A 151 -3.46 6.83 -0.70
N TYR A 152 -2.43 6.39 0.04
CA TYR A 152 -2.55 5.26 0.95
C TYR A 152 -3.65 5.50 1.99
N LEU A 153 -3.63 6.65 2.68
CA LEU A 153 -4.67 7.00 3.65
C LEU A 153 -6.06 7.05 3.00
N LYS A 154 -6.17 7.57 1.78
CA LYS A 154 -7.41 7.58 0.99
C LYS A 154 -7.91 6.16 0.69
N ALA A 155 -7.01 5.22 0.40
CA ALA A 155 -7.33 3.82 0.23
C ALA A 155 -7.84 3.18 1.53
N ILE A 156 -7.24 3.50 2.68
CA ILE A 156 -7.75 3.03 3.99
C ILE A 156 -9.15 3.59 4.28
N VAL A 157 -9.39 4.88 4.00
CA VAL A 157 -10.72 5.49 4.15
C VAL A 157 -11.76 4.77 3.29
N LEU A 158 -11.40 4.43 2.05
CA LEU A 158 -12.25 3.62 1.17
C LEU A 158 -12.55 2.24 1.79
N GLY A 159 -11.53 1.57 2.34
CA GLY A 159 -11.68 0.27 2.99
C GLY A 159 -12.57 0.30 4.22
N ILE A 160 -12.40 1.30 5.09
CA ILE A 160 -13.27 1.53 6.25
C ILE A 160 -14.71 1.76 5.80
N SER A 161 -14.92 2.64 4.82
CA SER A 161 -16.24 2.96 4.29
C SER A 161 -16.94 1.73 3.72
N LYS A 162 -16.21 0.89 2.97
CA LYS A 162 -16.75 -0.35 2.39
C LYS A 162 -17.15 -1.33 3.49
N ALA A 163 -16.27 -1.59 4.44
CA ALA A 163 -16.50 -2.52 5.54
C ALA A 163 -17.71 -2.09 6.42
N LEU A 164 -17.87 -0.78 6.65
CA LEU A 164 -19.05 -0.22 7.31
C LEU A 164 -20.33 -0.41 6.49
N SER A 165 -20.27 -0.18 5.17
CA SER A 165 -21.41 -0.33 4.27
C SER A 165 -21.91 -1.79 4.22
N GLU A 166 -20.98 -2.74 4.22
CA GLU A 166 -21.25 -4.18 4.12
C GLU A 166 -21.52 -4.82 5.49
N SER A 167 -21.29 -4.08 6.60
CA SER A 167 -21.37 -4.61 7.97
C SER A 167 -20.41 -5.79 8.22
N GLN A 168 -19.28 -5.81 7.53
CA GLN A 168 -18.32 -6.90 7.56
C GLN A 168 -16.94 -6.36 7.91
N LEU A 169 -16.15 -7.18 8.62
CA LEU A 169 -14.74 -6.88 8.79
C LEU A 169 -14.01 -7.07 7.45
N ALA A 170 -12.88 -6.40 7.28
CA ALA A 170 -12.05 -6.54 6.09
C ALA A 170 -11.63 -8.00 5.88
N GLY A 171 -11.66 -8.43 4.62
CA GLY A 171 -11.28 -9.77 4.16
C GLY A 171 -9.79 -10.07 4.35
N ALA A 172 -9.39 -11.30 4.05
CA ALA A 172 -8.00 -11.75 4.22
C ALA A 172 -7.00 -11.00 3.30
N ASN A 173 -7.44 -10.63 2.09
CA ASN A 173 -6.59 -9.99 1.08
C ASN A 173 -6.77 -8.47 0.99
N ASP A 174 -7.82 -7.94 1.62
CA ASP A 174 -8.14 -6.50 1.60
C ASP A 174 -6.95 -5.63 2.02
N GLY A 175 -6.12 -6.11 2.97
CA GLY A 175 -4.92 -5.40 3.39
C GLY A 175 -3.91 -5.16 2.27
N PHE A 176 -3.72 -6.12 1.35
CA PHE A 176 -2.90 -5.91 0.15
C PHE A 176 -3.59 -5.00 -0.84
N ASP A 177 -4.87 -5.23 -1.08
CA ASP A 177 -5.63 -4.52 -2.11
C ASP A 177 -5.65 -3.01 -1.85
N TYR A 178 -5.89 -2.60 -0.60
CA TYR A 178 -5.78 -1.19 -0.22
C TYR A 178 -4.33 -0.74 -0.09
N GLY A 179 -3.42 -1.61 0.37
CA GLY A 179 -2.02 -1.28 0.57
C GLY A 179 -1.27 -0.93 -0.71
N HIS A 180 -1.49 -1.69 -1.79
CA HIS A 180 -0.83 -1.47 -3.09
C HIS A 180 -1.21 -0.14 -3.75
N LEU A 181 -2.34 0.47 -3.37
CA LEU A 181 -2.75 1.75 -3.91
C LEU A 181 -1.78 2.89 -3.53
N ILE A 182 -0.89 2.71 -2.54
CA ILE A 182 0.18 3.68 -2.24
C ILE A 182 1.04 4.06 -3.46
N TYR A 183 1.15 3.18 -4.45
CA TYR A 183 1.92 3.40 -5.67
C TYR A 183 1.14 4.14 -6.77
N ALA A 184 -0.16 4.40 -6.57
CA ALA A 184 -1.01 4.96 -7.61
C ALA A 184 -0.67 6.41 -8.00
N SER A 185 -0.03 7.22 -7.16
CA SER A 185 0.37 8.59 -7.58
C SER A 185 1.56 8.62 -8.53
N ARG A 186 2.25 7.49 -8.71
CA ARG A 186 3.49 7.42 -9.50
C ARG A 186 3.32 6.66 -10.80
N ALA A 187 2.09 6.34 -11.18
CA ALA A 187 1.81 5.55 -12.37
C ALA A 187 0.58 6.09 -13.10
N ASP A 188 0.64 6.10 -14.43
CA ASP A 188 -0.52 6.41 -15.26
C ASP A 188 -1.51 5.23 -15.29
N TYR A 189 -0.99 4.01 -15.15
CA TYR A 189 -1.74 2.76 -15.24
C TYR A 189 -1.46 1.83 -14.07
N PHE A 190 -2.52 1.27 -13.49
CA PHE A 190 -2.45 0.17 -12.52
C PHE A 190 -2.98 -1.09 -13.18
N VAL A 191 -2.09 -2.06 -13.44
CA VAL A 191 -2.44 -3.29 -14.15
C VAL A 191 -2.87 -4.37 -13.16
N SER A 192 -4.13 -4.77 -13.19
CA SER A 192 -4.64 -5.89 -12.38
C SER A 192 -5.93 -6.49 -12.98
N ASP A 193 -6.02 -7.82 -12.94
CA ASP A 193 -7.24 -8.55 -13.30
C ASP A 193 -8.20 -8.71 -12.11
N ASP A 194 -7.80 -8.26 -10.91
CA ASP A 194 -8.66 -8.34 -9.73
C ASP A 194 -9.88 -7.41 -9.87
N LYS A 195 -11.06 -7.99 -9.60
CA LYS A 195 -12.34 -7.28 -9.61
C LYS A 195 -12.44 -6.22 -8.52
N PHE A 196 -11.56 -6.22 -7.52
CA PHE A 196 -11.45 -5.16 -6.52
C PHE A 196 -11.20 -3.81 -7.20
N TYR A 197 -10.14 -3.71 -8.00
CA TYR A 197 -9.73 -2.45 -8.63
C TYR A 197 -10.76 -1.94 -9.64
N LYS A 198 -11.43 -2.85 -10.36
CA LYS A 198 -12.52 -2.50 -11.30
C LYS A 198 -13.77 -1.93 -10.61
N ARG A 199 -13.94 -2.18 -9.30
CA ARG A 199 -15.07 -1.67 -8.52
C ARG A 199 -14.79 -0.30 -7.90
N ILE A 200 -13.55 0.18 -7.96
CA ILE A 200 -13.22 1.53 -7.50
C ILE A 200 -13.85 2.54 -8.45
N LYS A 201 -14.57 3.52 -7.90
CA LYS A 201 -15.27 4.54 -8.69
C LYS A 201 -14.27 5.35 -9.53
N PRO A 202 -14.53 5.60 -10.82
CA PRO A 202 -13.71 6.48 -11.63
C PRO A 202 -13.52 7.86 -10.97
N GLY A 203 -12.29 8.38 -11.02
CA GLY A 203 -11.92 9.65 -10.39
C GLY A 203 -11.74 9.59 -8.87
N PHE A 204 -11.92 8.42 -8.23
CA PHE A 204 -11.56 8.27 -6.82
C PHE A 204 -10.03 8.25 -6.63
N PHE A 205 -9.29 7.61 -7.54
CA PHE A 205 -7.84 7.80 -7.67
C PHE A 205 -7.54 8.39 -9.04
N ASP A 206 -6.47 9.18 -9.13
CA ASP A 206 -6.00 9.77 -10.39
C ASP A 206 -5.07 8.78 -11.11
N ILE A 207 -5.62 7.61 -11.45
CA ILE A 207 -4.93 6.52 -12.14
C ILE A 207 -5.91 5.71 -12.98
N SER A 208 -5.44 5.14 -14.09
CA SER A 208 -6.23 4.23 -14.91
C SER A 208 -6.02 2.78 -14.48
N PHE A 209 -7.07 2.13 -13.97
CA PHE A 209 -7.04 0.70 -13.70
C PHE A 209 -7.32 -0.09 -14.98
N ILE A 210 -6.38 -0.95 -15.38
CA ILE A 210 -6.48 -1.77 -16.60
C ILE A 210 -6.16 -3.24 -16.30
N THR A 211 -6.65 -4.14 -17.14
CA THR A 211 -6.36 -5.58 -17.10
C THR A 211 -5.01 -5.93 -17.74
N GLY A 212 -4.54 -7.14 -17.47
CA GLY A 212 -3.35 -7.67 -18.16
C GLY A 212 -3.54 -7.75 -19.68
N GLU A 213 -4.73 -8.12 -20.13
CA GLU A 213 -5.08 -8.17 -21.55
C GLU A 213 -5.07 -6.78 -22.20
N GLU A 214 -5.66 -5.77 -21.54
CA GLU A 214 -5.64 -4.38 -22.02
C GLU A 214 -4.21 -3.85 -22.10
N TYR A 215 -3.37 -4.13 -21.10
CA TYR A 215 -1.95 -3.77 -21.13
C TYR A 215 -1.21 -4.39 -22.32
N ILE A 216 -1.38 -5.70 -22.54
CA ILE A 216 -0.75 -6.40 -23.69
C ILE A 216 -1.22 -5.80 -25.01
N ASN A 217 -2.51 -5.48 -25.14
CA ASN A 217 -3.07 -4.86 -26.32
C ASN A 217 -2.52 -3.44 -26.56
N MET A 218 -2.26 -2.67 -25.50
CA MET A 218 -1.62 -1.36 -25.58
C MET A 218 -0.17 -1.48 -26.06
N CYS A 219 0.60 -2.40 -25.47
CA CYS A 219 2.00 -2.63 -25.86
C CYS A 219 2.15 -3.20 -27.27
N GLY A 220 1.27 -4.12 -27.68
CA GLY A 220 1.27 -4.73 -29.01
C GLY A 220 0.88 -3.76 -30.13
N ARG A 221 0.29 -2.61 -29.79
CA ARG A 221 -0.08 -1.55 -30.74
C ARG A 221 0.96 -0.43 -30.86
N GLY A 222 2.09 -0.52 -30.17
CA GLY A 222 3.21 0.42 -30.34
C GLY A 222 2.89 1.85 -29.90
N ILE A 223 2.24 2.03 -28.75
CA ILE A 223 2.23 3.33 -28.07
C ILE A 223 3.40 3.31 -27.09
N ALA A 224 4.54 3.79 -27.58
CA ALA A 224 5.70 4.21 -26.81
C ALA A 224 5.62 5.71 -26.53
#